data_AF-A0A956I8M0-F1
#
_entry.id   AF-A0A956I8M0-F1
#
_cell.length_a   1.000
_cell.length_b   1.000
_cell.length_c   1.000
_cell.angle_alpha   90.00
_cell.angle_beta   90.00
_cell.angle_gamma   90.00
#
_symmetry.space_group_name_H-M   'P 1'
#
loop_
_entity.id
_entity.type
_entity.pdbx_description
1 polymer ?
#
loop_
_entity_poly.entity_id
_entity_poly.type
_entity_poly.pdbx_seq_one_letter_code
_entity_poly.pdbx_strand_id
1 'polypeptide(L)'
;MRGRIGVLIGLLGLWGCVVHTSATTTNEGGGTTVASNGGSGTVAPTGTEKIEEVQLDDGRTLTLRHSAPMDPAVAGCADGTREAFHDLAAHPRIAGCGAAWAGEQSLRSPATNVPCGDEPWSMCNRPSDACAPGWHLCGGDGSVAELRDRVSAEQCENAGGGRYAAALSHCATQDGCEVGPSYGCFESGWCSEPVCCGNDCGDVGACTDGVWPGRTHIPVGTDQGCGHTSSVRAGGVLCCR
;
A
#
# COMPACT_ATOMS: atom_id res chain seq x y z
N MET A 1 -32.10 33.66 48.39
CA MET A 1 -32.03 32.82 49.61
C MET A 1 -32.34 31.38 49.21
N ARG A 2 -31.42 30.45 49.54
CA ARG A 2 -31.58 28.98 49.74
C ARG A 2 -32.41 28.23 48.66
N GLY A 3 -31.83 27.49 47.72
CA GLY A 3 -30.82 26.43 47.89
C GLY A 3 -31.54 25.09 48.16
N ARG A 4 -31.90 24.35 47.09
CA ARG A 4 -32.50 23.00 47.15
C ARG A 4 -31.45 21.93 46.85
N ILE A 5 -31.18 21.13 47.89
CA ILE A 5 -31.02 19.66 47.98
C ILE A 5 -30.85 18.87 46.67
N GLY A 6 -29.84 17.99 46.64
CA GLY A 6 -29.83 16.83 45.75
C GLY A 6 -28.48 16.08 45.74
N VAL A 7 -28.30 15.14 46.66
CA VAL A 7 -27.24 14.11 46.60
C VAL A 7 -27.65 13.08 45.53
N LEU A 8 -26.75 12.73 44.61
CA LEU A 8 -26.80 11.39 43.99
C LEU A 8 -25.41 10.92 43.55
N ILE A 9 -25.11 9.71 44.02
CA ILE A 9 -23.96 8.85 43.73
C ILE A 9 -24.18 8.20 42.36
N GLY A 10 -23.12 8.06 41.55
CA GLY A 10 -23.21 7.40 40.24
C GLY A 10 -21.87 6.95 39.67
N LEU A 11 -21.39 5.81 40.16
CA LEU A 11 -20.64 4.74 39.47
C LEU A 11 -19.55 5.07 38.45
N LEU A 12 -18.32 4.76 38.85
CA LEU A 12 -17.21 4.30 38.02
C LEU A 12 -17.54 2.93 37.39
N GLY A 13 -17.38 2.80 36.08
CA GLY A 13 -17.16 1.53 35.36
C GLY A 13 -16.16 1.80 34.23
N LEU A 14 -14.90 1.39 34.35
CA LEU A 14 -14.32 0.11 33.89
C LEU A 14 -14.59 -0.13 32.39
N TRP A 15 -13.62 0.18 31.53
CA TRP A 15 -12.57 -0.74 31.01
C TRP A 15 -13.12 -1.92 30.19
N GLY A 16 -12.75 -1.94 28.90
CA GLY A 16 -12.70 -3.16 28.10
C GLY A 16 -13.32 -3.03 26.70
N CYS A 17 -12.56 -2.52 25.71
CA CYS A 17 -12.79 -2.92 24.33
C CYS A 17 -12.02 -4.22 24.09
N VAL A 18 -12.78 -5.31 23.98
CA VAL A 18 -12.29 -6.64 23.61
C VAL A 18 -12.31 -6.71 22.08
N VAL A 19 -11.15 -6.88 21.44
CA VAL A 19 -11.05 -7.27 20.02
C VAL A 19 -11.00 -8.79 19.97
N HIS A 20 -11.99 -9.41 19.31
CA HIS A 20 -11.95 -10.83 18.97
C HIS A 20 -11.42 -10.98 17.54
N THR A 21 -10.25 -11.58 17.39
CA THR A 21 -9.75 -12.13 16.13
C THR A 21 -10.10 -13.61 16.06
N SER A 22 -10.90 -14.01 15.07
CA SER A 22 -11.17 -15.42 14.76
C SER A 22 -10.36 -15.81 13.54
N ALA A 23 -9.24 -16.51 13.74
CA ALA A 23 -8.52 -17.17 12.65
C ALA A 23 -9.24 -18.49 12.32
N THR A 24 -9.75 -18.63 11.10
CA THR A 24 -10.30 -19.89 10.59
C THR A 24 -9.28 -20.50 9.63
N THR A 25 -8.57 -21.53 10.08
CA THR A 25 -7.75 -22.38 9.21
C THR A 25 -8.63 -23.45 8.57
N THR A 26 -8.85 -23.39 7.27
CA THR A 26 -9.34 -24.55 6.50
C THR A 26 -8.17 -25.20 5.79
N ASN A 27 -7.90 -26.44 6.19
CA ASN A 27 -6.92 -27.34 5.59
C ASN A 27 -7.73 -28.46 4.93
N GLU A 28 -7.63 -28.64 3.60
CA GLU A 28 -7.82 -29.92 2.88
C GLU A 28 -7.73 -29.70 1.36
N GLY A 29 -6.93 -30.54 0.67
CA GLY A 29 -7.02 -30.71 -0.78
C GLY A 29 -5.71 -31.04 -1.48
N GLY A 30 -5.41 -32.33 -1.66
CA GLY A 30 -4.20 -32.85 -2.28
C GLY A 30 -3.97 -32.42 -3.74
N GLY A 31 -2.70 -32.15 -4.07
CA GLY A 31 -2.23 -31.84 -5.42
C GLY A 31 -1.09 -32.77 -5.83
N THR A 32 -1.31 -33.49 -6.94
CA THR A 32 -0.39 -34.38 -7.65
C THR A 32 0.92 -33.67 -8.03
N THR A 33 2.06 -34.26 -7.70
CA THR A 33 3.38 -33.79 -8.10
C THR A 33 3.65 -34.07 -9.57
N VAL A 34 3.83 -33.01 -10.38
CA VAL A 34 4.47 -33.10 -11.70
C VAL A 34 5.86 -32.48 -11.58
N ALA A 35 6.88 -33.33 -11.56
CA ALA A 35 8.28 -32.90 -11.59
C ALA A 35 8.62 -32.39 -12.99
N SER A 36 9.11 -31.15 -13.08
CA SER A 36 9.76 -30.61 -14.28
C SER A 36 11.16 -30.15 -13.91
N ASN A 37 12.16 -30.87 -14.42
CA ASN A 37 13.58 -30.51 -14.35
C ASN A 37 13.85 -29.32 -15.29
N GLY A 38 14.33 -28.22 -14.74
CA GLY A 38 14.80 -27.07 -15.52
C GLY A 38 15.35 -25.97 -14.61
N GLY A 39 16.67 -25.96 -14.42
CA GLY A 39 17.36 -24.99 -13.56
C GLY A 39 17.30 -23.56 -14.11
N SER A 40 16.56 -22.72 -13.42
CA SER A 40 16.88 -21.31 -13.17
C SER A 40 16.71 -21.15 -11.66
N GLY A 41 17.61 -20.46 -10.97
CA GLY A 41 17.64 -20.38 -9.51
C GLY A 41 16.39 -19.71 -8.93
N THR A 42 15.27 -20.42 -8.91
CA THR A 42 14.05 -20.05 -8.21
C THR A 42 14.25 -20.43 -6.75
N VAL A 43 14.50 -19.42 -5.92
CA VAL A 43 14.35 -19.60 -4.48
C VAL A 43 12.89 -20.01 -4.25
N ALA A 44 12.69 -21.24 -3.79
CA ALA A 44 11.35 -21.77 -3.54
C ALA A 44 10.71 -20.97 -2.40
N PRO A 45 9.40 -20.66 -2.49
CA PRO A 45 8.70 -20.01 -1.40
C PRO A 45 8.82 -20.83 -0.11
N THR A 46 9.08 -20.16 1.01
CA THR A 46 9.36 -20.80 2.31
C THR A 46 8.09 -21.06 3.14
N GLY A 47 6.93 -20.65 2.63
CA GLY A 47 5.64 -20.81 3.29
C GLY A 47 4.47 -20.85 2.31
N THR A 48 3.26 -20.73 2.85
CA THR A 48 2.02 -20.61 2.08
C THR A 48 1.58 -19.16 2.00
N GLU A 49 0.81 -18.85 0.97
CA GLU A 49 0.06 -17.60 0.89
C GLU A 49 -0.86 -17.41 2.11
N LYS A 50 -1.04 -16.15 2.53
CA LYS A 50 -1.97 -15.74 3.58
C LYS A 50 -3.07 -14.87 2.96
N ILE A 51 -4.31 -15.05 3.40
CA ILE A 51 -5.44 -14.20 3.04
C ILE A 51 -5.99 -13.59 4.33
N GLU A 52 -6.19 -12.28 4.32
CA GLU A 52 -6.70 -11.50 5.44
C GLU A 52 -7.90 -10.67 4.99
N GLU A 53 -8.91 -10.59 5.86
CA GLU A 53 -10.06 -9.71 5.68
C GLU A 53 -9.93 -8.49 6.60
N VAL A 54 -9.81 -7.31 6.00
CA VAL A 54 -9.70 -6.04 6.71
C VAL A 54 -11.03 -5.30 6.62
N GLN A 55 -11.59 -4.90 7.76
CA GLN A 55 -12.75 -4.02 7.79
C GLN A 55 -12.29 -2.58 7.67
N LEU A 56 -12.81 -1.87 6.67
CA LEU A 56 -12.57 -0.46 6.45
C LEU A 56 -13.54 0.38 7.27
N ASP A 57 -13.17 1.62 7.57
CA ASP A 57 -13.99 2.55 8.37
C ASP A 57 -15.34 2.89 7.71
N ASP A 58 -15.44 2.72 6.39
CA ASP A 58 -16.66 2.92 5.61
C ASP A 58 -17.60 1.68 5.60
N GLY A 59 -17.23 0.62 6.33
CA GLY A 59 -18.00 -0.62 6.46
C GLY A 59 -17.78 -1.62 5.32
N ARG A 60 -16.91 -1.34 4.34
CA ARG A 60 -16.49 -2.33 3.34
C ARG A 60 -15.48 -3.32 3.95
N THR A 61 -15.47 -4.54 3.43
CA THR A 61 -14.43 -5.55 3.71
C THR A 61 -13.47 -5.64 2.55
N LEU A 62 -12.18 -5.54 2.84
CA LEU A 62 -11.10 -5.66 1.86
C LEU A 62 -10.39 -7.00 2.07
N THR A 63 -10.22 -7.76 1.00
CA THR A 63 -9.41 -8.98 1.02
C THR A 63 -7.96 -8.64 0.66
N LEU A 64 -7.08 -8.66 1.66
CA LEU A 64 -5.64 -8.60 1.45
C LEU A 64 -5.11 -10.02 1.25
N ARG A 65 -4.21 -10.17 0.29
CA ARG A 65 -3.55 -11.44 -0.04
C ARG A 65 -2.06 -11.20 0.09
N HIS A 66 -1.37 -12.01 0.86
CA HIS A 66 0.08 -11.93 1.00
C HIS A 66 0.64 -13.12 0.25
N SER A 67 1.47 -12.88 -0.76
CA SER A 67 2.13 -13.97 -1.48
C SER A 67 2.85 -14.92 -0.51
N ALA A 68 3.12 -16.14 -0.97
CA ALA A 68 3.98 -17.04 -0.20
C ALA A 68 5.34 -16.36 0.07
N PRO A 69 5.87 -16.42 1.31
CA PRO A 69 7.13 -15.76 1.64
C PRO A 69 8.26 -16.20 0.72
N MET A 70 9.05 -15.24 0.26
CA MET A 70 10.20 -15.47 -0.62
C MET A 70 11.35 -14.54 -0.27
N ASP A 71 12.49 -14.69 -0.96
CA ASP A 71 13.62 -13.78 -0.81
C ASP A 71 13.18 -12.33 -1.11
N PRO A 72 13.45 -11.34 -0.24
CA PRO A 72 13.05 -9.95 -0.45
C PRO A 72 13.52 -9.37 -1.80
N ALA A 73 14.71 -9.73 -2.30
CA ALA A 73 15.18 -9.24 -3.59
C ALA A 73 14.34 -9.78 -4.77
N VAL A 74 13.66 -10.91 -4.58
CA VAL A 74 12.69 -11.49 -5.52
C VAL A 74 11.30 -10.89 -5.30
N ALA A 75 10.85 -10.79 -4.04
CA ALA A 75 9.56 -10.22 -3.68
C ALA A 75 9.44 -8.75 -4.10
N GLY A 76 10.49 -7.96 -3.91
CA GLY A 76 10.46 -6.51 -4.05
C GLY A 76 10.01 -5.76 -2.80
N CYS A 77 9.39 -6.48 -1.85
CA CYS A 77 9.06 -5.97 -0.52
C CYS A 77 10.05 -6.49 0.51
N ALA A 78 10.39 -5.64 1.48
CA ALA A 78 11.45 -5.90 2.44
C ALA A 78 11.12 -7.02 3.44
N ASP A 79 9.83 -7.29 3.67
CA ASP A 79 9.32 -8.42 4.47
C ASP A 79 9.26 -9.76 3.72
N GLY A 80 9.43 -9.74 2.39
CA GLY A 80 9.47 -10.93 1.55
C GLY A 80 8.09 -11.42 1.07
N THR A 81 7.02 -10.66 1.27
CA THR A 81 5.69 -10.94 0.71
C THR A 81 5.26 -9.85 -0.29
N ARG A 82 4.15 -10.06 -1.00
CA ARG A 82 3.56 -9.08 -1.92
C ARG A 82 2.08 -8.99 -1.65
N GLU A 83 1.58 -7.79 -1.42
CA GLU A 83 0.17 -7.50 -1.15
C GLU A 83 -0.54 -6.84 -2.34
N ALA A 84 0.22 -6.40 -3.34
CA ALA A 84 -0.26 -6.13 -4.69
C ALA A 84 0.72 -6.63 -5.75
N PHE A 85 0.21 -6.88 -6.95
CA PHE A 85 0.95 -7.49 -8.05
C PHE A 85 1.57 -8.84 -7.64
N HIS A 86 0.74 -9.70 -7.02
CA HIS A 86 1.16 -10.96 -6.40
C HIS A 86 1.79 -11.95 -7.39
N ASP A 87 1.33 -11.98 -8.64
CA ASP A 87 1.88 -12.85 -9.68
C ASP A 87 3.23 -12.30 -10.15
N LEU A 88 4.30 -12.88 -9.60
CA LEU A 88 5.68 -12.54 -9.93
C LEU A 88 6.01 -12.77 -11.41
N ALA A 89 5.40 -13.76 -12.07
CA ALA A 89 5.65 -14.04 -13.48
C ALA A 89 5.03 -12.95 -14.37
N ALA A 90 3.84 -12.45 -14.01
CA ALA A 90 3.20 -11.34 -14.70
C ALA A 90 3.83 -9.98 -14.34
N HIS A 91 4.31 -9.81 -13.10
CA HIS A 91 4.76 -8.53 -12.56
C HIS A 91 6.17 -8.59 -11.92
N PRO A 92 7.22 -8.94 -12.68
CA PRO A 92 8.56 -9.16 -12.13
C PRO A 92 9.31 -7.87 -11.74
N ARG A 93 8.76 -6.69 -12.06
CA ARG A 93 9.42 -5.38 -11.88
C ARG A 93 8.61 -4.36 -11.09
N ILE A 94 7.48 -4.78 -10.53
CA ILE A 94 6.64 -3.98 -9.64
C ILE A 94 6.08 -4.88 -8.54
N ALA A 95 5.94 -4.34 -7.34
CA ALA A 95 5.28 -4.96 -6.20
C ALA A 95 4.51 -3.90 -5.43
N GLY A 96 3.35 -4.25 -4.89
CA GLY A 96 2.72 -3.48 -3.82
C GLY A 96 3.09 -4.10 -2.48
N CYS A 97 3.71 -3.30 -1.62
CA CYS A 97 4.25 -3.73 -0.34
C CYS A 97 3.44 -3.10 0.78
N GLY A 98 2.76 -3.93 1.56
CA GLY A 98 2.04 -3.51 2.76
C GLY A 98 3.02 -2.90 3.76
N ALA A 99 2.68 -1.74 4.30
CA ALA A 99 3.57 -1.04 5.21
C ALA A 99 2.83 -0.04 6.10
N ALA A 100 3.28 0.07 7.34
CA ALA A 100 2.85 1.12 8.26
C ALA A 100 4.04 2.01 8.67
N TRP A 101 3.81 3.31 8.88
CA TRP A 101 4.82 4.23 9.42
C TRP A 101 4.19 5.25 10.36
N ALA A 102 5.01 5.81 11.24
CA ALA A 102 4.55 6.84 12.17
C ALA A 102 4.30 8.16 11.47
N GLY A 103 3.12 8.74 11.73
CA GLY A 103 2.71 10.06 11.25
C GLY A 103 2.69 10.18 9.73
N GLU A 104 2.73 11.41 9.25
CA GLU A 104 2.83 11.74 7.84
C GLU A 104 4.30 11.87 7.42
N GLN A 105 4.64 11.25 6.31
CA GLN A 105 5.98 11.32 5.74
C GLN A 105 5.94 11.56 4.24
N SER A 106 7.00 12.18 3.70
CA SER A 106 7.18 12.23 2.26
C SER A 106 7.50 10.83 1.74
N LEU A 107 6.79 10.41 0.68
CA LEU A 107 7.11 9.19 -0.06
C LEU A 107 8.49 9.26 -0.75
N ARG A 108 9.10 10.45 -0.85
CA ARG A 108 10.48 10.63 -1.33
C ARG A 108 11.53 10.74 -0.23
N SER A 109 11.14 10.51 1.02
CA SER A 109 12.11 10.49 2.12
C SER A 109 13.18 9.41 1.84
N PRO A 110 14.48 9.74 1.96
CA PRO A 110 15.54 8.77 1.76
C PRO A 110 15.38 7.58 2.70
N ALA A 111 15.58 6.37 2.18
CA ALA A 111 15.49 5.13 2.95
C ALA A 111 16.50 5.13 4.11
N THR A 112 16.10 4.55 5.24
CA THR A 112 17.03 4.21 6.34
C THR A 112 17.70 2.86 6.11
N ASN A 113 17.15 2.04 5.21
CA ASN A 113 17.56 0.67 4.91
C ASN A 113 17.37 -0.29 6.10
N VAL A 114 16.43 0.02 6.99
CA VAL A 114 15.95 -0.90 8.02
C VAL A 114 14.69 -1.58 7.49
N PRO A 115 14.73 -2.88 7.15
CA PRO A 115 13.59 -3.56 6.55
C PRO A 115 12.37 -3.54 7.47
N CYS A 116 11.20 -3.41 6.85
CA CYS A 116 9.89 -3.32 7.50
C CYS A 116 8.82 -3.89 6.58
N GLY A 117 7.57 -3.95 7.04
CA GLY A 117 6.46 -4.49 6.27
C GLY A 117 5.13 -4.35 6.98
N ASP A 118 4.22 -5.29 6.74
CA ASP A 118 2.88 -5.30 7.35
C ASP A 118 2.79 -6.08 8.67
N GLU A 119 3.90 -6.65 9.15
CA GLU A 119 3.93 -7.31 10.44
C GLU A 119 3.73 -6.30 11.59
N PRO A 120 2.92 -6.60 12.63
CA PRO A 120 2.52 -5.66 13.69
C PRO A 120 3.67 -5.00 14.48
N TRP A 121 4.87 -5.58 14.40
CA TRP A 121 6.07 -5.13 15.12
C TRP A 121 7.10 -4.45 14.20
N SER A 122 6.80 -4.34 12.90
CA SER A 122 7.75 -3.94 11.85
C SER A 122 7.38 -2.59 11.21
N MET A 123 7.07 -1.59 12.03
CA MET A 123 6.74 -0.27 11.51
C MET A 123 7.94 0.35 10.78
N CYS A 124 7.72 0.82 9.56
CA CYS A 124 8.73 1.44 8.74
C CYS A 124 9.20 2.78 9.31
N ASN A 125 10.51 3.00 9.33
CA ASN A 125 11.06 4.31 9.65
C ASN A 125 10.73 5.31 8.54
N ARG A 126 10.78 4.86 7.28
CA ARG A 126 10.44 5.61 6.06
C ARG A 126 9.57 4.77 5.14
N PRO A 127 8.66 5.37 4.34
CA PRO A 127 7.87 4.61 3.37
C PRO A 127 8.73 3.78 2.40
N SER A 128 9.89 4.31 2.01
CA SER A 128 10.85 3.64 1.12
C SER A 128 11.53 2.41 1.73
N ASP A 129 11.50 2.24 3.05
CA ASP A 129 12.08 1.06 3.72
C ASP A 129 11.26 -0.21 3.50
N ALA A 130 10.01 -0.08 3.04
CA ALA A 130 9.18 -1.23 2.65
C ALA A 130 9.66 -1.89 1.35
N CYS A 131 10.50 -1.20 0.57
CA CYS A 131 11.08 -1.77 -0.64
C CYS A 131 12.36 -2.56 -0.31
N ALA A 132 12.48 -3.75 -0.89
CA ALA A 132 13.65 -4.60 -0.70
C ALA A 132 14.92 -3.96 -1.29
N PRO A 133 16.14 -4.36 -0.83
CA PRO A 133 17.38 -3.93 -1.46
C PRO A 133 17.41 -4.18 -2.97
N GLY A 134 17.80 -3.16 -3.74
CA GLY A 134 17.78 -3.20 -5.22
C GLY A 134 16.43 -2.86 -5.84
N TRP A 135 15.41 -2.59 -5.02
CA TRP A 135 14.15 -1.97 -5.40
C TRP A 135 14.07 -0.58 -4.80
N HIS A 136 13.19 0.25 -5.34
CA HIS A 136 12.94 1.60 -4.86
C HIS A 136 11.48 1.97 -5.00
N LEU A 137 11.04 3.02 -4.32
CA LEU A 137 9.67 3.47 -4.40
C LEU A 137 9.39 4.05 -5.79
N CYS A 138 8.39 3.50 -6.48
CA CYS A 138 8.03 3.90 -7.85
C CYS A 138 7.75 5.41 -7.94
N GLY A 139 8.21 6.05 -9.02
CA GLY A 139 8.04 7.48 -9.25
C GLY A 139 8.92 8.38 -8.37
N GLY A 140 9.92 7.82 -7.67
CA GLY A 140 10.80 8.57 -6.77
C GLY A 140 11.54 9.75 -7.40
N ASP A 141 11.80 9.68 -8.71
CA ASP A 141 12.39 10.77 -9.51
C ASP A 141 11.35 11.64 -10.24
N GLY A 142 10.06 11.32 -10.11
CA GLY A 142 8.96 11.95 -10.84
C GLY A 142 8.71 11.39 -12.23
N SER A 143 9.36 10.29 -12.62
CA SER A 143 9.16 9.64 -13.90
C SER A 143 7.85 8.86 -13.95
N VAL A 144 6.90 9.35 -14.74
CA VAL A 144 5.65 8.64 -15.03
C VAL A 144 5.88 7.39 -15.89
N ALA A 145 6.91 7.42 -16.74
CA ALA A 145 7.28 6.29 -17.59
C ALA A 145 7.57 5.04 -16.73
N GLU A 146 8.07 5.23 -15.51
CA GLU A 146 8.37 4.12 -14.63
C GLU A 146 7.15 3.22 -14.36
N LEU A 147 6.00 3.82 -14.08
CA LEU A 147 4.75 3.10 -13.88
C LEU A 147 4.17 2.60 -15.21
N ARG A 148 4.13 3.47 -16.24
CA ARG A 148 3.56 3.14 -17.56
C ARG A 148 4.23 1.93 -18.22
N ASP A 149 5.54 1.81 -18.07
CA ASP A 149 6.33 0.75 -18.71
C ASP A 149 6.26 -0.57 -17.93
N ARG A 150 5.70 -0.56 -16.71
CA ARG A 150 5.57 -1.74 -15.84
C ARG A 150 4.16 -2.29 -15.80
N VAL A 151 3.14 -1.42 -15.82
CA VAL A 151 1.74 -1.83 -15.69
C VAL A 151 0.79 -0.96 -16.51
N SER A 152 -0.28 -1.57 -17.00
CA SER A 152 -1.44 -0.87 -17.54
C SER A 152 -2.33 -0.31 -16.41
N ALA A 153 -3.24 0.60 -16.77
CA ALA A 153 -4.25 1.11 -15.83
C ALA A 153 -5.10 -0.01 -15.22
N GLU A 154 -5.50 -0.98 -16.04
CA GLU A 154 -6.30 -2.11 -15.60
C GLU A 154 -5.53 -3.01 -14.63
N GLN A 155 -4.23 -3.22 -14.87
CA GLN A 155 -3.38 -3.96 -13.94
C GLN A 155 -3.21 -3.20 -12.62
N CYS A 156 -3.10 -1.87 -12.66
CA CYS A 156 -3.02 -1.03 -11.47
C CYS A 156 -4.31 -1.07 -10.63
N GLU A 157 -5.47 -0.95 -11.28
CA GLU A 157 -6.78 -1.01 -10.62
C GLU A 157 -7.06 -2.38 -10.01
N ASN A 158 -6.56 -3.45 -10.63
CA ASN A 158 -6.75 -4.83 -10.18
C ASN A 158 -5.49 -5.41 -9.51
N ALA A 159 -4.62 -4.56 -8.97
CA ALA A 159 -3.33 -4.99 -8.44
C ALA A 159 -3.48 -5.92 -7.22
N GLY A 160 -4.60 -5.86 -6.51
CA GLY A 160 -4.85 -6.58 -5.27
C GLY A 160 -5.64 -5.73 -4.30
N GLY A 161 -6.01 -6.31 -3.15
CA GLY A 161 -6.61 -5.53 -2.08
C GLY A 161 -5.60 -4.52 -1.52
N GLY A 162 -6.00 -3.26 -1.36
CA GLY A 162 -5.18 -2.24 -0.68
C GLY A 162 -5.12 -0.91 -1.41
N ARG A 163 -4.31 -0.01 -0.83
CA ARG A 163 -3.95 1.31 -1.36
C ARG A 163 -2.44 1.43 -1.38
N TYR A 164 -1.82 1.23 -2.53
CA TYR A 164 -0.36 1.26 -2.68
C TYR A 164 0.05 2.52 -3.44
N ALA A 165 0.75 3.42 -2.75
CA ALA A 165 1.11 4.72 -3.29
C ALA A 165 2.47 4.70 -4.01
N ALA A 166 2.56 5.42 -5.12
CA ALA A 166 3.81 5.83 -5.76
C ALA A 166 4.22 7.24 -5.33
N ALA A 167 5.51 7.55 -5.35
CA ALA A 167 6.09 8.85 -4.99
C ALA A 167 5.95 9.89 -6.11
N LEU A 168 4.80 9.89 -6.79
CA LEU A 168 4.49 10.72 -7.93
C LEU A 168 3.23 11.51 -7.65
N SER A 169 3.33 12.84 -7.70
CA SER A 169 2.16 13.70 -7.79
C SER A 169 1.80 13.98 -9.25
N HIS A 170 0.55 14.36 -9.49
CA HIS A 170 0.05 14.74 -10.80
C HIS A 170 -0.89 15.94 -10.68
N CYS A 171 -1.01 16.73 -11.75
CA CYS A 171 -1.67 18.02 -11.67
C CYS A 171 -2.68 18.24 -12.77
N ALA A 172 -3.87 18.76 -12.42
CA ALA A 172 -4.80 19.28 -13.40
C ALA A 172 -4.54 20.78 -13.60
N THR A 173 -4.15 21.16 -14.81
CA THR A 173 -3.97 22.56 -15.23
C THR A 173 -4.98 22.89 -16.33
N GLN A 174 -4.94 24.13 -16.84
CA GLN A 174 -5.84 24.55 -17.93
C GLN A 174 -5.53 23.82 -19.24
N ASP A 175 -4.29 23.33 -19.40
CA ASP A 175 -3.82 22.66 -20.61
C ASP A 175 -3.93 21.12 -20.51
N GLY A 176 -4.51 20.63 -19.41
CA GLY A 176 -4.74 19.21 -19.14
C GLY A 176 -3.95 18.69 -17.95
N CYS A 177 -3.64 17.39 -17.98
CA CYS A 177 -2.85 16.75 -16.96
C CYS A 177 -1.35 17.00 -17.14
N GLU A 178 -0.72 17.58 -16.13
CA GLU A 178 0.71 17.77 -16.07
C GLU A 178 1.34 16.83 -15.04
N VAL A 179 2.47 16.25 -15.45
CA VAL A 179 3.25 15.28 -14.68
C VAL A 179 4.74 15.48 -14.93
N GLY A 180 5.57 14.87 -14.09
CA GLY A 180 7.02 14.86 -14.29
C GLY A 180 7.79 15.36 -13.06
N PRO A 181 9.11 15.58 -13.20
CA PRO A 181 9.99 15.94 -12.09
C PRO A 181 9.56 17.22 -11.35
N SER A 182 8.96 18.18 -12.08
CA SER A 182 8.44 19.43 -11.54
C SER A 182 7.22 19.25 -10.63
N TYR A 183 6.49 18.13 -10.76
CA TYR A 183 5.39 17.72 -9.88
C TYR A 183 5.93 16.81 -8.77
N GLY A 184 7.04 17.27 -8.19
CA GLY A 184 7.81 16.52 -7.23
C GLY A 184 7.07 16.40 -5.91
N CYS A 185 6.32 15.30 -5.75
CA CYS A 185 5.79 14.79 -4.49
C CYS A 185 5.43 15.87 -3.46
N PHE A 186 4.46 16.74 -3.81
CA PHE A 186 4.16 17.91 -3.01
C PHE A 186 3.54 17.53 -1.67
N GLU A 187 3.82 18.32 -0.63
CA GLU A 187 3.33 18.05 0.72
C GLU A 187 1.80 18.13 0.82
N SER A 188 1.19 19.15 0.21
CA SER A 188 -0.25 19.37 0.32
C SER A 188 -0.78 20.23 -0.82
N GLY A 189 -2.11 20.36 -0.88
CA GLY A 189 -2.81 21.23 -1.81
C GLY A 189 -3.13 20.56 -3.15
N TRP A 190 -3.62 21.38 -4.07
CA TRP A 190 -3.90 20.94 -5.43
C TRP A 190 -2.64 20.36 -6.08
N CYS A 191 -2.79 19.23 -6.77
CA CYS A 191 -1.70 18.51 -7.42
C CYS A 191 -0.73 17.80 -6.49
N SER A 192 -1.09 17.60 -5.21
CA SER A 192 -0.21 16.90 -4.27
C SER A 192 -0.48 15.41 -4.16
N GLU A 193 -1.66 14.94 -4.57
CA GLU A 193 -2.09 13.56 -4.36
C GLU A 193 -1.13 12.55 -5.02
N PRO A 194 -0.72 11.48 -4.30
CA PRO A 194 0.11 10.45 -4.88
C PRO A 194 -0.73 9.55 -5.81
N VAL A 195 -0.10 9.00 -6.84
CA VAL A 195 -0.70 7.94 -7.66
C VAL A 195 -0.87 6.67 -6.84
N CYS A 196 -1.99 5.96 -7.01
CA CYS A 196 -2.36 4.77 -6.25
C CYS A 196 -2.74 3.60 -7.15
N CYS A 197 -2.29 2.40 -6.79
CA CYS A 197 -2.79 1.13 -7.33
C CYS A 197 -3.39 0.25 -6.23
N GLY A 198 -4.32 -0.62 -6.60
CA GLY A 198 -5.09 -1.47 -5.70
C GLY A 198 -6.57 -1.16 -5.70
N ASN A 199 -7.37 -2.14 -5.29
CA ASN A 199 -8.83 -2.11 -5.40
C ASN A 199 -9.50 -1.18 -4.37
N ASP A 200 -8.72 -0.54 -3.51
CA ASP A 200 -9.20 0.39 -2.49
C ASP A 200 -8.64 1.81 -2.68
N CYS A 201 -8.01 2.09 -3.82
CA CYS A 201 -7.74 3.46 -4.24
C CYS A 201 -9.07 4.20 -4.46
N GLY A 202 -9.09 5.49 -4.10
CA GLY A 202 -10.28 6.32 -4.16
C GLY A 202 -10.60 6.80 -5.57
N ASP A 203 -11.64 7.62 -5.66
CA ASP A 203 -12.10 8.22 -6.91
C ASP A 203 -10.96 8.87 -7.71
N VAL A 204 -11.17 8.96 -9.01
CA VAL A 204 -10.24 9.61 -9.94
C VAL A 204 -9.99 11.06 -9.47
N GLY A 205 -8.74 11.37 -9.13
CA GLY A 205 -8.34 12.72 -8.73
C GLY A 205 -8.63 13.74 -9.83
N ALA A 206 -8.45 15.03 -9.56
CA ALA A 206 -8.77 16.07 -10.54
C ALA A 206 -8.04 15.90 -11.90
N CYS A 207 -6.85 15.29 -11.88
CA CYS A 207 -6.11 14.91 -13.06
C CYS A 207 -6.15 13.40 -13.28
N THR A 208 -7.06 12.94 -14.13
CA THR A 208 -7.26 11.51 -14.41
C THR A 208 -6.33 10.96 -15.48
N ASP A 209 -5.72 11.83 -16.29
CA ASP A 209 -4.80 11.48 -17.39
C ASP A 209 -3.31 11.47 -17.00
N GLY A 210 -2.99 11.65 -15.72
CA GLY A 210 -1.61 11.85 -15.25
C GLY A 210 -0.67 10.70 -15.64
N VAL A 211 -0.99 9.48 -15.18
CA VAL A 211 -0.25 8.26 -15.53
C VAL A 211 -0.96 7.49 -16.61
N TRP A 212 -2.24 7.17 -16.45
CA TRP A 212 -2.98 6.48 -17.50
C TRP A 212 -4.18 7.33 -17.92
N PRO A 213 -4.39 7.58 -19.23
CA PRO A 213 -5.53 8.37 -19.69
C PRO A 213 -6.86 7.90 -19.08
N GLY A 214 -7.55 8.81 -18.40
CA GLY A 214 -8.83 8.64 -17.73
C GLY A 214 -8.84 7.69 -16.53
N ARG A 215 -7.68 7.17 -16.10
CA ARG A 215 -7.59 6.02 -15.18
C ARG A 215 -6.43 6.13 -14.18
N THR A 216 -6.01 7.35 -13.86
CA THR A 216 -5.06 7.62 -12.79
C THR A 216 -5.81 7.80 -11.48
N HIS A 217 -5.58 6.90 -10.53
CA HIS A 217 -6.25 6.89 -9.22
C HIS A 217 -5.33 7.45 -8.12
N ILE A 218 -5.96 7.90 -7.04
CA ILE A 218 -5.30 8.40 -5.83
C ILE A 218 -5.79 7.62 -4.61
N PRO A 219 -5.10 7.62 -3.46
CA PRO A 219 -5.66 7.00 -2.26
C PRO A 219 -6.87 7.81 -1.77
N VAL A 220 -7.87 7.15 -1.17
CA VAL A 220 -9.15 7.75 -0.71
C VAL A 220 -8.95 8.95 0.23
N GLY A 221 -9.62 10.06 -0.08
CA GLY A 221 -9.65 11.35 0.65
C GLY A 221 -8.91 12.46 -0.12
N THR A 222 -8.62 13.63 0.45
CA THR A 222 -7.95 14.74 -0.30
C THR A 222 -6.99 15.61 0.53
N ASP A 223 -6.75 15.27 1.78
CA ASP A 223 -6.03 16.07 2.78
C ASP A 223 -4.52 15.78 2.89
N GLN A 224 -4.02 14.75 2.20
CA GLN A 224 -2.63 14.30 2.31
C GLN A 224 -1.97 14.18 0.93
N GLY A 225 -0.92 14.96 0.71
CA GLY A 225 -0.11 14.91 -0.49
C GLY A 225 0.98 13.85 -0.41
N CYS A 226 1.60 13.54 -1.55
CA CYS A 226 2.72 12.64 -1.69
C CYS A 226 3.89 12.99 -0.74
N GLY A 227 4.13 14.29 -0.51
CA GLY A 227 5.15 14.79 0.41
C GLY A 227 4.76 14.68 1.89
N HIS A 228 3.52 14.31 2.20
CA HIS A 228 2.95 14.27 3.54
C HIS A 228 1.86 13.20 3.64
N THR A 229 2.24 11.94 3.42
CA THR A 229 1.32 10.78 3.40
C THR A 229 1.45 9.96 4.68
N SER A 230 0.33 9.62 5.31
CA SER A 230 0.24 8.65 6.42
C SER A 230 -0.01 7.22 5.91
N SER A 231 0.31 6.22 6.72
CA SER A 231 -0.01 4.83 6.37
C SER A 231 -1.50 4.46 6.47
N VAL A 232 -2.31 5.31 7.13
CA VAL A 232 -3.78 5.18 7.07
C VAL A 232 -4.26 5.49 5.65
N ARG A 233 -3.67 6.53 5.05
CA ARG A 233 -3.98 6.98 3.70
C ARG A 233 -3.49 6.01 2.64
N ALA A 234 -2.23 5.61 2.73
CA ALA A 234 -1.63 4.60 1.85
C ALA A 234 -1.28 3.38 2.70
N GLY A 235 -2.05 2.30 2.56
CA GLY A 235 -1.81 1.04 3.29
C GLY A 235 -0.51 0.32 2.89
N GLY A 236 0.23 0.90 1.95
CA GLY A 236 1.52 0.44 1.49
C GLY A 236 2.08 1.34 0.39
N VAL A 237 3.17 0.90 -0.20
CA VAL A 237 3.86 1.61 -1.29
C VAL A 237 4.02 0.71 -2.51
N LEU A 238 4.22 1.34 -3.67
CA LEU A 238 4.64 0.65 -4.88
C LEU A 238 6.16 0.63 -4.96
N CYS A 239 6.75 -0.56 -5.06
CA CYS A 239 8.17 -0.77 -5.22
C CYS A 239 8.48 -1.22 -6.66
N CYS A 240 9.43 -0.54 -7.30
CA CYS A 240 9.86 -0.73 -8.68
C CYS A 240 11.35 -1.11 -8.75
N ARG A 241 11.73 -1.76 -9.86
CA ARG A 241 13.11 -1.97 -10.29
C ARG A 241 13.22 -1.96 -11.81
#